data_AF-A0A6V7WGN2-F1
#
_entry.id   AF-A0A6V7WGN2-F1
#
_cell.length_a   1.000
_cell.length_b   1.000
_cell.length_c   1.000
_cell.angle_alpha   90.00
_cell.angle_beta   90.00
_cell.angle_gamma   90.00
#
_symmetry.space_group_name_H-M   'P 1'
#
loop_
_entity.id
_entity.type
_entity.pdbx_description
1 polymer ?
#
loop_
_entity_poly.entity_id
_entity_poly.type
_entity_poly.pdbx_seq_one_letter_code
_entity_poly.pdbx_strand_id
1 'polypeptide(L)'
;MQKIHFKNPHSCFNYSLYYFEVKCIFESHKSAVGMGIGFKNCNTNKIVMLYPKFETIENEKNEVFKLSSFSWEDFDIFGCGLVYPPTNMTNKFPYIFTQNGKQIGKATLVKDNFDKPRVVLRCCSIETNFGNDLKSKPFKYDISKHLVVKEFN
;
A
#
# COMPACT_ATOMS: atom_id res chain seq x y z
N MET A 1 -1.56 30.72 17.77
CA MET A 1 -1.46 29.59 16.82
C MET A 1 -1.08 30.14 15.45
N GLN A 2 0.13 29.84 14.96
CA GLN A 2 0.55 30.23 13.60
C GLN A 2 -0.27 29.41 12.58
N LYS A 3 -1.02 30.10 11.72
CA LYS A 3 -1.60 29.52 10.51
C LYS A 3 -0.48 29.30 9.51
N ILE A 4 -0.12 28.03 9.27
CA ILE A 4 0.78 27.68 8.17
C ILE A 4 -0.02 27.86 6.88
N HIS A 5 0.20 28.98 6.19
CA HIS A 5 -0.28 29.16 4.82
C HIS A 5 0.58 28.32 3.88
N PHE A 6 0.04 27.19 3.42
CA PHE A 6 0.60 26.46 2.30
C PHE A 6 0.46 27.33 1.05
N LYS A 7 1.57 27.94 0.61
CA LYS A 7 1.64 28.54 -0.73
C LYS A 7 1.59 27.38 -1.72
N ASN A 8 0.53 27.31 -2.52
CA ASN A 8 0.48 26.34 -3.62
C ASN A 8 1.70 26.56 -4.54
N PRO A 9 2.50 25.53 -4.83
CA PRO A 9 3.61 25.67 -5.76
C PRO A 9 3.07 25.95 -7.18
N HIS A 10 3.70 26.91 -7.85
CA HIS A 10 3.47 27.21 -9.26
C HIS A 10 3.74 25.94 -10.09
N SER A 11 2.69 25.41 -10.76
CA SER A 11 2.66 24.20 -11.61
C SER A 11 3.33 22.94 -11.02
N CYS A 12 2.55 22.14 -10.30
CA CYS A 12 3.04 20.89 -9.71
C CYS A 12 2.70 19.70 -10.62
N PHE A 13 3.64 19.25 -11.46
CA PHE A 13 3.56 17.96 -12.17
C PHE A 13 3.95 16.78 -11.25
N ASN A 14 3.49 16.80 -9.99
CA ASN A 14 3.94 15.83 -9.00
C ASN A 14 2.93 14.69 -8.85
N TYR A 15 3.46 13.48 -8.74
CA TYR A 15 2.69 12.32 -8.33
C TYR A 15 2.14 12.52 -6.92
N SER A 16 0.92 12.04 -6.67
CA SER A 16 0.35 11.97 -5.33
C SER A 16 0.40 10.54 -4.81
N LEU A 17 0.71 10.34 -3.53
CA LEU A 17 0.74 9.04 -2.89
C LEU A 17 -0.36 8.96 -1.83
N TYR A 18 -1.24 7.97 -1.96
CA TYR A 18 -2.14 7.57 -0.89
C TYR A 18 -1.61 6.29 -0.25
N TYR A 19 -1.27 6.33 1.04
CA TYR A 19 -0.57 5.25 1.73
C TYR A 19 -1.14 4.98 3.12
N PHE A 20 -1.22 3.71 3.50
CA PHE A 20 -1.61 3.30 4.85
C PHE A 20 -0.83 2.05 5.28
N GLU A 21 -0.72 1.86 6.60
CA GLU A 21 -0.09 0.69 7.22
C GLU A 21 -1.07 -0.08 8.08
N VAL A 22 -0.85 -1.39 8.18
CA VAL A 22 -1.51 -2.31 9.10
C VAL A 22 -0.44 -3.11 9.83
N LYS A 23 -0.50 -3.11 11.14
CA LYS A 23 0.28 -4.01 11.99
C LYS A 23 -0.59 -5.23 12.27
N CYS A 24 -0.11 -6.42 11.93
CA CYS A 24 -0.87 -7.65 12.11
C CYS A 24 -0.56 -8.28 13.48
N ILE A 25 -1.58 -8.80 14.16
CA ILE A 25 -1.45 -9.47 15.46
C ILE A 25 -2.11 -10.85 15.34
N PHE A 26 -1.34 -11.91 15.60
CA PHE A 26 -1.84 -13.28 15.48
C PHE A 26 -2.71 -13.65 16.68
N GLU A 27 -3.89 -14.21 16.41
CA GLU A 27 -4.83 -14.67 17.46
C GLU A 27 -4.84 -16.20 17.56
N SER A 28 -4.07 -16.88 16.72
CA SER A 28 -4.00 -18.33 16.65
C SER A 28 -2.64 -18.79 16.12
N HIS A 29 -2.47 -20.11 15.96
CA HIS A 29 -1.29 -20.67 15.31
C HIS A 29 -1.13 -20.10 13.89
N LYS A 30 0.11 -19.77 13.52
CA LYS A 30 0.50 -19.17 12.23
C LYS A 30 -0.12 -19.85 11.01
N SER A 31 -0.30 -21.17 11.05
CA SER A 31 -0.92 -21.95 9.96
C SER A 31 -2.41 -21.63 9.73
N ALA A 32 -3.14 -21.13 10.74
CA ALA A 32 -4.55 -20.74 10.65
C ALA A 32 -4.74 -19.27 10.28
N VAL A 33 -3.75 -18.42 10.57
CA VAL A 33 -3.77 -16.97 10.32
C VAL A 33 -3.83 -16.68 8.82
N GLY A 34 -4.61 -15.68 8.43
CA GLY A 34 -4.66 -15.18 7.06
C GLY A 34 -4.95 -13.68 7.04
N MET A 35 -4.24 -12.94 6.18
CA MET A 35 -4.48 -11.53 5.94
C MET A 35 -4.39 -11.24 4.45
N GLY A 36 -5.20 -10.31 3.97
CA GLY A 36 -4.98 -9.61 2.71
C GLY A 36 -5.01 -8.11 2.94
N ILE A 37 -4.11 -7.36 2.31
CA ILE A 37 -4.08 -5.89 2.34
C ILE A 37 -3.96 -5.33 0.93
N GLY A 38 -4.72 -4.29 0.62
CA GLY A 38 -4.56 -3.55 -0.63
C GLY A 38 -5.71 -2.62 -0.91
N PHE A 39 -6.17 -2.62 -2.16
CA PHE A 39 -7.22 -1.74 -2.64
C PHE A 39 -8.32 -2.50 -3.38
N LYS A 40 -9.54 -1.95 -3.32
CA LYS A 40 -10.68 -2.41 -4.12
C LYS A 40 -11.19 -1.25 -4.98
N ASN A 41 -11.48 -1.54 -6.24
CA ASN A 41 -12.32 -0.68 -7.07
C ASN A 41 -13.78 -1.06 -6.83
N CYS A 42 -14.55 -0.16 -6.21
CA CYS A 42 -15.95 -0.43 -5.88
C CYS A 42 -16.87 -0.54 -7.09
N ASN A 43 -16.52 0.06 -8.22
CA ASN A 43 -17.35 0.08 -9.44
C ASN A 43 -17.20 -1.22 -10.25
N THR A 44 -15.99 -1.78 -10.30
CA THR A 44 -15.68 -2.98 -11.10
C THR A 44 -15.50 -4.24 -10.28
N ASN A 45 -15.54 -4.14 -8.95
CA ASN A 45 -15.17 -5.19 -7.99
C ASN A 45 -13.73 -5.74 -8.11
N LYS A 46 -12.88 -5.14 -8.95
CA LYS A 46 -11.47 -5.51 -9.08
C LYS A 46 -10.71 -5.19 -7.80
N ILE A 47 -9.66 -5.98 -7.53
CA ILE A 47 -8.81 -5.87 -6.35
C ILE A 47 -7.34 -5.84 -6.75
N VAL A 48 -6.53 -5.20 -5.93
CA VAL A 48 -5.07 -5.38 -5.91
C VAL A 48 -4.70 -5.65 -4.47
N MET A 49 -4.18 -6.83 -4.18
CA MET A 49 -4.04 -7.32 -2.80
C MET A 49 -2.72 -8.06 -2.62
N LEU A 50 -2.01 -7.75 -1.55
CA LEU A 50 -0.94 -8.58 -0.99
C LEU A 50 -1.58 -9.59 -0.03
N TYR A 51 -1.24 -10.87 -0.20
CA TYR A 51 -1.58 -11.95 0.73
C TYR A 51 -0.31 -12.52 1.36
N PRO A 52 0.11 -12.05 2.55
CA PRO A 52 1.35 -12.48 3.20
C PRO A 52 1.47 -14.00 3.35
N LYS A 53 0.38 -14.67 3.75
CA LYS A 53 0.36 -16.13 3.91
C LYS A 53 0.78 -16.90 2.66
N PHE A 54 0.36 -16.40 1.50
CA PHE A 54 0.60 -17.05 0.22
C PHE A 54 1.82 -16.47 -0.49
N GLU A 55 2.45 -15.45 0.10
CA GLU A 55 3.61 -14.76 -0.45
C GLU A 55 3.33 -14.21 -1.86
N THR A 56 2.09 -13.75 -2.08
CA THR A 56 1.59 -13.35 -3.40
C THR A 56 0.99 -11.96 -3.40
N ILE A 57 1.11 -11.31 -4.56
CA ILE A 57 0.32 -10.13 -4.94
C ILE A 57 -0.64 -10.56 -6.04
N GLU A 58 -1.93 -10.29 -5.86
CA GLU A 58 -2.96 -10.44 -6.89
C GLU A 58 -3.29 -9.05 -7.45
N ASN A 59 -3.38 -8.92 -8.77
CA ASN A 59 -3.75 -7.66 -9.43
C ASN A 59 -5.18 -7.65 -9.97
N GLU A 60 -5.54 -6.55 -10.65
CA GLU A 60 -6.88 -6.29 -11.15
C GLU A 60 -7.33 -7.23 -12.28
N LYS A 61 -6.40 -8.01 -12.84
CA LYS A 61 -6.63 -9.03 -13.87
C LYS A 61 -6.62 -10.45 -13.32
N ASN A 62 -6.56 -10.61 -12.00
CA ASN A 62 -6.33 -11.88 -11.31
C ASN A 62 -4.98 -12.52 -11.67
N GLU A 63 -3.99 -11.73 -12.09
CA GLU A 63 -2.61 -12.20 -12.24
C GLU A 63 -1.99 -12.28 -10.84
N VAL A 64 -1.26 -13.37 -10.58
CA VAL A 64 -0.65 -13.65 -9.28
C VAL A 64 0.87 -13.60 -9.39
N PHE A 65 1.50 -12.69 -8.65
CA PHE A 65 2.93 -12.52 -8.59
C PHE A 65 3.46 -13.10 -7.27
N LYS A 66 4.38 -14.06 -7.34
CA LYS A 66 5.07 -14.57 -6.16
C LYS A 66 6.19 -13.62 -5.73
N LEU A 67 6.30 -13.42 -4.43
CA LEU A 67 7.37 -12.65 -3.81
C LEU A 67 8.60 -13.54 -3.60
N SER A 68 9.78 -13.01 -3.89
CA SER A 68 11.04 -13.68 -3.56
C SER A 68 11.42 -13.38 -2.11
N SER A 69 11.77 -14.40 -1.33
CA SER A 69 12.31 -14.26 0.04
C SER A 69 11.40 -13.44 0.97
N PHE A 70 10.16 -13.88 1.11
CA PHE A 70 9.17 -13.28 2.00
C PHE A 70 8.97 -14.16 3.24
N SER A 71 8.88 -13.55 4.41
CA SER A 71 8.54 -14.23 5.66
C SER A 71 7.53 -13.38 6.40
N TRP A 72 6.42 -13.97 6.85
CA TRP A 72 5.41 -13.25 7.62
C TRP A 72 5.48 -13.66 9.08
N GLU A 73 5.74 -12.69 9.96
CA GLU A 73 5.77 -12.90 11.41
C GLU A 73 4.71 -12.09 12.15
N ASP A 74 4.48 -12.47 13.40
CA ASP A 74 3.59 -11.72 14.30
C ASP A 74 4.14 -10.31 14.52
N PHE A 75 3.24 -9.33 14.63
CA PHE A 75 3.54 -7.89 14.72
C PHE A 75 4.20 -7.25 13.50
N ASP A 76 4.33 -7.96 12.37
CA ASP A 76 4.78 -7.36 11.12
C ASP A 76 3.86 -6.21 10.69
N ILE A 77 4.49 -5.15 10.18
CA ILE A 77 3.82 -3.97 9.64
C ILE A 77 3.81 -4.05 8.13
N PHE A 78 2.64 -4.16 7.54
CA PHE A 78 2.43 -4.10 6.10
C PHE A 78 1.91 -2.75 5.69
N GLY A 79 2.44 -2.21 4.61
CA GLY A 79 1.96 -0.96 4.03
C GLY A 79 1.53 -1.15 2.60
N CYS A 80 0.56 -0.36 2.19
CA CYS A 80 0.07 -0.33 0.83
C CYS A 80 -0.10 1.12 0.38
N GLY A 81 0.44 1.42 -0.80
CA GLY A 81 0.39 2.74 -1.40
C GLY A 81 -0.15 2.70 -2.82
N LEU A 82 -0.95 3.69 -3.16
CA LEU A 82 -1.45 3.97 -4.49
C LEU A 82 -0.88 5.31 -4.96
N VAL A 83 -0.17 5.27 -6.07
CA VAL A 83 0.45 6.44 -6.68
C VAL A 83 -0.44 6.95 -7.82
N TYR A 84 -0.89 8.19 -7.70
CA TYR A 84 -1.65 8.90 -8.72
C TYR A 84 -0.70 9.73 -9.59
N PRO A 85 -0.64 9.48 -10.91
CA PRO A 85 0.12 10.32 -11.83
C PRO A 85 -0.50 11.72 -11.97
N PRO A 86 0.30 12.72 -12.39
CA PRO A 86 -0.23 14.02 -12.81
C PRO A 86 -1.28 13.85 -13.92
N THR A 87 -2.27 14.75 -13.97
CA THR A 87 -3.47 14.69 -14.84
C THR A 87 -3.20 14.40 -16.33
N ASN A 88 -2.00 14.70 -16.83
CA ASN A 88 -1.61 14.56 -18.23
C ASN A 88 -0.68 13.37 -18.50
N MET A 89 -0.33 12.57 -17.48
CA MET A 89 0.48 11.34 -17.63
C MET A 89 -0.41 10.09 -17.50
N THR A 90 -0.14 9.14 -18.38
CA THR A 90 -1.02 8.03 -18.79
C THR A 90 -1.51 7.10 -17.68
N ASN A 91 -2.63 6.44 -18.01
CA ASN A 91 -3.44 5.32 -17.45
C ASN A 91 -2.75 4.22 -16.61
N LYS A 92 -1.71 4.52 -15.83
CA LYS A 92 -0.99 3.54 -15.01
C LYS A 92 -0.79 4.09 -13.62
N PHE A 93 -1.43 3.43 -12.66
CA PHE A 93 -1.30 3.73 -11.25
C PHE A 93 -0.40 2.66 -10.62
N PRO A 94 0.85 2.94 -10.24
CA PRO A 94 1.64 1.94 -9.55
C PRO A 94 1.14 1.78 -8.12
N TYR A 95 1.14 0.53 -7.69
CA TYR A 95 1.03 0.21 -6.27
C TYR A 95 2.40 -0.11 -5.69
N ILE A 96 2.59 0.36 -4.47
CA ILE A 96 3.69 -0.07 -3.62
C ILE A 96 3.15 -0.93 -2.48
N PHE A 97 3.82 -2.04 -2.24
CA PHE A 97 3.64 -2.83 -1.03
C PHE A 97 4.92 -2.75 -0.22
N THR A 98 4.78 -2.67 1.10
CA THR A 98 5.93 -2.60 2.01
C THR A 98 5.73 -3.54 3.18
N GLN A 99 6.81 -4.08 3.72
CA GLN A 99 6.84 -4.81 4.99
C GLN A 99 7.96 -4.23 5.84
N ASN A 100 7.63 -3.89 7.08
CA ASN A 100 8.56 -3.33 8.05
C ASN A 100 9.37 -2.14 7.51
N GLY A 101 8.71 -1.30 6.69
CA GLY A 101 9.30 -0.11 6.09
C GLY A 101 10.19 -0.36 4.88
N LYS A 102 10.22 -1.59 4.33
CA LYS A 102 10.93 -1.93 3.09
C LYS A 102 9.91 -2.29 2.01
N GLN A 103 10.14 -1.80 0.79
CA GLN A 103 9.31 -2.17 -0.36
C GLN A 103 9.46 -3.65 -0.68
N ILE A 104 8.36 -4.27 -1.10
CA ILE A 104 8.29 -5.68 -1.48
C ILE A 104 7.75 -5.79 -2.90
N GLY A 105 8.37 -6.67 -3.68
CA GLY A 105 8.02 -6.86 -5.08
C GLY A 105 8.38 -5.65 -5.94
N LYS A 106 7.96 -5.70 -7.20
CA LYS A 106 8.02 -4.56 -8.13
C LYS A 106 6.71 -3.80 -8.06
N ALA A 107 6.75 -2.51 -8.38
CA ALA A 107 5.54 -1.72 -8.55
C ALA A 107 4.64 -2.37 -9.60
N THR A 108 3.39 -2.65 -9.24
CA THR A 108 2.42 -3.26 -10.16
C THR A 108 1.64 -2.16 -10.84
N LEU A 109 1.74 -2.08 -12.17
CA LEU A 109 1.02 -1.09 -12.97
C LEU A 109 -0.41 -1.57 -13.19
N VAL A 110 -1.39 -0.81 -12.70
CA VAL A 110 -2.79 -1.08 -13.02
C VAL A 110 -3.41 -0.05 -13.92
N LYS A 111 -4.42 -0.47 -14.67
CA LYS A 111 -5.18 0.43 -15.56
C LYS A 111 -6.42 1.05 -14.89
N ASP A 112 -6.89 0.47 -13.81
CA ASP A 112 -8.11 0.90 -13.14
C ASP A 112 -7.83 1.90 -12.01
N ASN A 113 -8.79 2.81 -11.78
CA ASN A 113 -8.77 3.68 -10.63
C ASN A 113 -9.28 2.91 -9.40
N PHE A 114 -8.49 2.85 -8.34
CA PHE A 114 -8.89 2.23 -7.08
C PHE A 114 -9.15 3.33 -6.05
N ASP A 115 -10.25 3.18 -5.31
CA ASP A 115 -10.79 4.26 -4.50
C ASP A 115 -10.83 3.94 -2.99
N LYS A 116 -10.66 2.67 -2.60
CA LYS A 116 -10.81 2.29 -1.18
C LYS A 116 -9.72 1.32 -0.69
N PRO A 117 -9.07 1.63 0.45
CA PRO A 117 -8.32 0.65 1.22
C PRO A 117 -9.17 -0.58 1.51
N ARG A 118 -8.57 -1.76 1.46
CA ARG A 118 -9.21 -3.02 1.82
C ARG A 118 -8.26 -3.86 2.64
N VAL A 119 -8.80 -4.42 3.72
CA VAL A 119 -8.13 -5.43 4.53
C VAL A 119 -9.09 -6.60 4.73
N VAL A 120 -8.57 -7.83 4.62
CA VAL A 120 -9.31 -9.07 4.87
C VAL A 120 -8.56 -9.84 5.94
N LEU A 121 -9.27 -10.36 6.94
CA LEU A 121 -8.68 -10.99 8.13
C LEU A 121 -9.23 -12.40 8.33
N ARG A 122 -8.39 -13.28 8.89
CA ARG A 122 -8.74 -14.61 9.38
C ARG A 122 -7.83 -14.97 10.54
N CYS A 123 -8.39 -15.18 11.74
CA CYS A 123 -7.65 -15.55 12.95
C CYS A 123 -6.51 -14.57 13.31
N CYS A 124 -6.74 -13.28 13.07
CA CYS A 124 -5.83 -12.19 13.42
C CYS A 124 -6.60 -10.88 13.62
N SER A 125 -6.01 -9.99 14.42
CA SER A 125 -6.40 -8.60 14.55
C SER A 125 -5.39 -7.68 13.88
N ILE A 126 -5.76 -6.40 13.73
CA ILE A 126 -4.90 -5.38 13.15
C ILE A 126 -4.93 -4.08 13.95
N GLU A 127 -3.80 -3.38 13.98
CA GLU A 127 -3.76 -1.94 14.25
C GLU A 127 -3.52 -1.19 12.94
N THR A 128 -4.33 -0.19 12.63
CA THR A 128 -4.19 0.59 11.39
C THR A 128 -3.47 1.91 11.63
N ASN A 129 -2.76 2.39 10.61
CA ASN A 129 -2.23 3.74 10.53
C ASN A 129 -2.56 4.32 9.15
N PHE A 130 -3.51 5.26 9.09
CA PHE A 130 -3.87 5.98 7.87
C PHE A 130 -3.12 7.31 7.71
N GLY A 131 -2.15 7.60 8.58
CA GLY A 131 -1.38 8.84 8.53
C GLY A 131 -2.06 10.06 9.15
N ASN A 132 -3.10 9.86 9.98
CA ASN A 132 -3.82 10.95 10.64
C ASN A 132 -2.95 11.71 11.67
N ASP A 133 -1.95 11.05 12.26
CA ASP A 133 -0.97 11.65 13.16
C ASP A 133 0.43 11.07 12.92
N LEU A 134 1.16 11.66 11.99
CA LEU A 134 2.53 11.25 11.65
C LEU A 134 3.56 11.69 12.69
N LYS A 135 3.20 12.55 13.66
CA LYS A 135 4.13 12.99 14.70
C LYS A 135 4.22 11.96 15.82
N SER A 136 3.07 11.47 16.29
CA SER A 136 3.03 10.45 17.35
C SER A 136 3.08 9.01 16.80
N LYS A 137 2.53 8.79 15.59
CA LYS A 137 2.47 7.49 14.93
C LYS A 137 3.01 7.58 13.49
N PRO A 138 4.32 7.79 13.32
CA PRO A 138 4.92 7.85 11.98
C PRO A 138 4.73 6.52 11.26
N PHE A 139 4.72 6.57 9.92
CA PHE A 139 4.82 5.37 9.12
C PHE A 139 6.18 4.69 9.33
N LYS A 140 6.20 3.36 9.27
CA LYS A 140 7.45 2.59 9.24
C LYS A 140 8.16 2.79 7.90
N TYR A 141 7.42 2.90 6.80
CA TYR A 141 7.98 3.28 5.50
C TYR A 141 8.23 4.78 5.41
N ASP A 142 9.44 5.16 5.01
CA ASP A 142 9.80 6.55 4.79
C ASP A 142 9.28 7.04 3.43
N ILE A 143 8.02 7.49 3.42
CA ILE A 143 7.35 8.02 2.21
C ILE A 143 8.07 9.24 1.61
N SER A 144 8.89 9.96 2.37
CA SER A 144 9.63 11.12 1.86
C SER A 144 10.78 10.71 0.92
N LYS A 145 11.26 9.47 1.05
CA LYS A 145 12.30 8.87 0.20
C LYS A 145 11.73 8.11 -0.99
N HIS A 146 10.41 8.08 -1.15
CA HIS A 146 9.77 7.37 -2.25
C HIS A 146 10.06 8.10 -3.58
N LEU A 147 10.84 7.46 -4.46
CA LEU A 147 11.23 8.01 -5.76
C LEU A 147 10.46 7.30 -6.88
N VAL A 148 9.32 7.89 -7.25
CA VAL A 148 8.40 7.37 -8.26
C VAL A 148 9.07 7.08 -9.60
N VAL A 149 10.05 7.89 -10.02
CA VAL A 149 10.74 7.77 -11.32
C VAL A 149 11.50 6.45 -11.48
N LYS A 150 11.94 5.80 -10.39
CA LYS A 150 12.65 4.52 -10.46
C LYS A 150 11.73 3.31 -10.65
N GLU A 151 10.43 3.47 -10.43
CA GLU A 151 9.46 2.37 -10.54
C GLU A 151 8.91 2.19 -11.97
N PHE A 152 9.13 3.18 -12.82
CA PHE A 152 8.61 3.23 -14.19
C PHE A 152 9.67 3.03 -15.29
N ASN A 153 10.95 2.94 -14.92
CA ASN A 153 12.08 2.73 -15.84
C ASN A 153 12.50 1.27 -15.94
#